data_AF-A0AB73KI05-F1
#
_entry.id   AF-A0AB73KI05-F1
#
_cell.length_a   1.000
_cell.length_b   1.000
_cell.length_c   1.000
_cell.angle_alpha   90.00
_cell.angle_beta   90.00
_cell.angle_gamma   90.00
#
_symmetry.space_group_name_H-M   'P 1'
#
loop_
_entity.id
_entity.type
_entity.pdbx_description
1 polymer ?
#
loop_
_entity_poly.entity_id
_entity_poly.type
_entity_poly.pdbx_seq_one_letter_code
_entity_poly.pdbx_strand_id
1 'polypeptide(L)' 'MQRDKVRKPLVSRFGGIPLKRQRTTVLTDRNPPLATARRNEQIHRLLAGQCEMCEGQAGLQVHHVRKLADLNRPGRRL' A
#
# COMPACT_ATOMS: atom_id res chain seq x y z
N MET A 1 30.68 4.20 -10.24
CA MET A 1 30.72 2.79 -9.80
C MET A 1 30.90 1.89 -11.01
N GLN A 2 32.14 1.64 -11.43
CA GLN A 2 32.47 0.77 -12.57
C GLN A 2 32.56 -0.68 -12.06
N ARG A 3 31.85 -1.63 -12.67
CA ARG A 3 31.94 -3.06 -12.32
C ARG A 3 33.05 -3.74 -13.12
N ASP A 4 33.86 -4.56 -12.45
CA ASP A 4 34.96 -5.35 -13.03
C ASP A 4 34.55 -6.21 -14.23
N LYS A 5 35.44 -6.27 -15.23
CA LYS A 5 35.23 -6.74 -16.61
C LYS A 5 34.92 -8.24 -16.79
N VAL A 6 34.79 -9.03 -15.72
CA VAL A 6 34.71 -10.51 -15.80
C VAL A 6 33.53 -11.06 -14.98
N ARG A 7 32.34 -10.51 -15.15
CA ARG A 7 31.13 -11.14 -14.62
C ARG A 7 30.00 -11.06 -15.64
N LYS A 8 29.32 -12.20 -15.86
CA LYS A 8 28.17 -12.26 -16.76
C LYS A 8 27.15 -11.18 -16.37
N PRO A 9 26.64 -10.40 -17.33
CA PRO A 9 25.73 -9.30 -17.04
C PRO A 9 24.46 -9.85 -16.37
N LEU A 10 24.07 -9.24 -15.25
CA LEU A 10 22.81 -9.53 -14.58
C LEU A 10 21.69 -8.87 -15.38
N VAL A 11 21.00 -9.66 -16.20
CA VAL A 11 19.87 -9.20 -17.00
C VAL A 11 18.59 -9.38 -16.19
N SER A 12 17.94 -8.27 -15.80
CA SER A 12 16.57 -8.33 -15.31
C SER A 12 15.62 -8.35 -16.52
N ARG A 13 14.65 -9.28 -16.53
CA ARG A 13 13.61 -9.33 -17.55
C ARG A 13 12.32 -8.76 -16.96
N PHE A 14 11.78 -7.73 -17.60
CA PHE A 14 10.43 -7.26 -17.32
C PHE A 14 9.43 -8.17 -18.06
N GLY A 15 8.38 -8.64 -17.38
CA GLY A 15 7.32 -9.44 -18.02
C GLY A 15 7.54 -10.96 -18.09
N GLY A 16 8.39 -11.54 -17.24
CA GLY A 16 8.59 -13.00 -17.17
C GLY A 16 7.49 -13.79 -16.43
N ILE A 17 6.63 -13.10 -15.69
CA ILE A 17 5.52 -13.70 -14.94
C ILE A 17 4.21 -13.18 -15.55
N PRO A 18 3.43 -14.03 -16.23
CA PRO A 18 2.15 -13.61 -16.79
C PRO A 18 1.16 -13.33 -15.64
N LEU A 19 0.81 -12.06 -15.46
CA LEU A 19 -0.24 -11.66 -14.52
C LEU A 19 -1.61 -12.04 -15.10
N LYS A 20 -2.06 -13.26 -14.83
CA LYS A 20 -3.38 -13.76 -15.24
C LYS A 20 -4.41 -13.43 -14.17
N ARG A 21 -5.44 -12.67 -14.52
CA ARG A 21 -6.54 -12.36 -13.60
C ARG A 21 -7.35 -13.62 -13.31
N GLN A 22 -7.38 -14.04 -12.05
CA GLN A 22 -8.26 -15.12 -11.58
C GLN A 22 -9.54 -14.51 -11.00
N ARG A 23 -10.65 -14.62 -11.73
CA ARG A 23 -11.94 -14.03 -11.33
C ARG A 23 -12.58 -14.71 -10.13
N THR A 24 -12.24 -15.98 -9.90
CA THR A 24 -12.81 -16.85 -8.86
C THR A 24 -11.82 -17.16 -7.74
N THR A 25 -10.77 -16.36 -7.58
CA THR A 25 -9.84 -16.56 -6.48
C THR A 25 -10.58 -16.34 -5.16
N VAL A 26 -10.37 -17.24 -4.19
CA VAL A 26 -10.86 -17.01 -2.83
C VAL A 26 -10.06 -15.83 -2.28
N LEU A 27 -10.75 -14.72 -2.04
CA LEU A 27 -10.18 -13.58 -1.34
C LEU A 27 -10.11 -13.95 0.13
N THR A 28 -8.94 -14.38 0.60
CA THR A 28 -8.69 -14.49 2.03
C THR A 28 -8.54 -13.08 2.58
N ASP A 29 -9.66 -12.50 3.01
CA ASP A 29 -9.61 -11.26 3.77
C ASP A 29 -8.90 -11.55 5.09
N ARG A 30 -7.71 -10.96 5.27
CA ARG A 30 -7.00 -11.08 6.52
C ARG A 30 -7.82 -10.28 7.51
N ASN A 31 -8.50 -10.96 8.42
CA ASN A 31 -9.12 -10.27 9.53
C ASN A 31 -7.98 -9.49 10.20
N PRO A 32 -8.00 -8.14 10.16
CA PRO A 32 -6.97 -7.39 10.85
C PRO A 32 -7.02 -7.88 12.29
N PRO A 33 -5.87 -8.06 12.96
CA PRO A 33 -5.90 -8.30 14.38
C PRO A 33 -6.82 -7.22 14.95
N LEU A 34 -7.91 -7.63 15.63
CA LEU A 34 -8.59 -6.73 16.55
C LEU A 34 -7.56 -6.48 17.64
N ALA A 35 -6.56 -5.64 17.34
CA ALA A 35 -5.99 -4.80 18.35
C ALA A 35 -7.23 -4.20 19.00
N THR A 36 -7.42 -4.49 20.28
CA THR A 36 -8.30 -3.71 21.14
C THR A 36 -7.88 -2.28 20.88
N ALA A 37 -8.53 -1.63 19.91
CA ALA A 37 -8.01 -0.40 19.36
C ALA A 37 -8.15 0.55 20.53
N ARG A 38 -7.03 0.84 21.21
CA ARG A 38 -6.91 2.04 22.02
C ARG A 38 -7.52 3.08 21.11
N ARG A 39 -8.57 3.77 21.56
CA ARG A 39 -9.50 4.58 20.73
C ARG A 39 -8.82 5.66 19.85
N ASN A 40 -7.50 5.69 19.83
CA ASN A 40 -6.56 6.64 19.27
C ASN A 40 -5.60 5.98 18.25
N GLU A 41 -5.79 4.72 17.84
CA GLU A 41 -4.86 4.07 16.89
C GLU A 41 -4.74 4.84 15.57
N GLN A 42 -5.87 5.33 15.05
CA GLN A 42 -5.88 6.22 13.89
C GLN A 42 -5.02 7.46 14.15
N ILE A 43 -5.15 8.09 15.32
CA ILE A 43 -4.37 9.28 15.71
C ILE A 43 -2.88 8.96 15.76
N HIS A 44 -2.49 7.84 16.38
CA HIS A 44 -1.08 7.43 16.48
C HIS A 44 -0.47 7.10 15.11
N ARG A 45 -1.21 6.41 14.23
CA ARG A 45 -0.76 6.10 12.87
C ARG A 45 -0.59 7.38 12.04
N LEU A 46 -1.49 8.35 12.21
CA LEU A 46 -1.36 9.67 11.58
C LEU A 46 -0.14 10.45 12.09
N LEU A 47 0.12 10.42 13.40
CA LEU A 47 1.31 11.05 13.99
C LEU A 47 2.62 10.38 13.59
N ALA A 48 2.60 9.08 13.29
CA ALA A 48 3.78 8.35 12.82
C ALA A 48 4.25 8.82 11.43
N GLY A 49 3.36 9.42 10.63
CA GLY A 49 3.74 10.05 9.36
C GLY A 49 4.40 9.08 8.37
N GLN A 50 3.94 7.83 8.30
CA GLN A 50 4.51 6.79 7.45
C GLN A 50 3.40 6.10 6.63
N CYS A 51 3.65 5.86 5.34
CA CYS A 51 2.76 5.05 4.51
C CYS A 51 2.89 3.57 4.87
N GLU A 52 1.79 2.92 5.22
CA GLU A 52 1.80 1.49 5.55
C GLU A 52 1.96 0.57 4.32
N MET A 53 1.81 1.12 3.11
CA MET A 53 1.96 0.35 1.86
C MET A 53 3.37 0.43 1.28
N CYS A 54 4.00 1.60 1.32
CA CYS A 54 5.31 1.82 0.70
C CYS A 54 6.39 2.29 1.68
N GLU A 55 6.06 2.39 2.98
CA GLU A 55 6.95 2.81 4.07
C GLU A 55 7.55 4.22 3.92
N GLY A 56 7.15 4.97 2.88
CA GLY A 56 7.59 6.33 2.67
C GLY A 56 7.04 7.29 3.72
N GLN A 57 7.84 8.33 4.04
CA GLN A 57 7.50 9.36 5.04
C GLN A 57 7.29 10.75 4.43
N ALA A 58 7.48 10.90 3.12
CA ALA A 58 7.38 12.18 2.41
C ALA A 58 6.17 12.21 1.48
N GLY A 59 5.55 13.39 1.34
CA GLY A 59 4.42 13.60 0.41
C GLY A 59 3.14 12.85 0.78
N LEU A 60 2.98 12.47 2.05
CA LEU A 60 1.79 11.76 2.52
C LEU A 60 0.59 12.69 2.64
N GLN A 61 -0.55 12.25 2.12
CA GLN A 61 -1.84 12.92 2.31
C GLN A 61 -2.77 12.00 3.09
N VAL A 62 -3.45 12.60 4.06
CA VAL A 62 -4.34 11.90 4.97
C VAL A 62 -5.76 12.31 4.68
N HIS A 63 -6.62 11.32 4.46
CA HIS A 63 -8.02 11.57 4.21
C HIS A 63 -8.88 10.76 5.15
N HIS A 64 -9.71 11.43 5.93
CA HIS A 64 -10.63 10.78 6.86
C HIS A 64 -11.95 10.45 6.18
N VAL A 65 -12.20 9.16 5.94
CA VAL A 65 -13.42 8.66 5.31
C VAL A 65 -14.34 8.09 6.38
N ARG A 66 -15.42 8.83 6.71
CA ARG A 66 -16.37 8.42 7.75
C ARG A 66 -17.26 7.23 7.36
N LYS A 67 -17.60 7.12 6.06
CA LYS A 67 -18.33 5.99 5.46
C LYS A 67 -17.99 5.87 3.97
N LEU A 68 -17.88 4.65 3.46
CA LEU A 68 -17.48 4.40 2.06
C LEU A 68 -18.42 5.03 1.03
N ALA A 69 -19.73 5.09 1.34
CA ALA A 69 -20.73 5.73 0.48
C ALA A 69 -20.45 7.23 0.23
N ASP A 70 -19.61 7.88 1.05
CA ASP A 70 -19.25 9.29 0.87
C ASP A 70 -18.13 9.51 -0.16
N LEU A 71 -17.43 8.45 -0.61
CA LEU A 71 -16.35 8.56 -1.62
C LEU A 71 -16.87 8.97 -3.02
N ASN A 72 -18.12 8.62 -3.34
CA ASN A 72 -18.71 8.90 -4.65
C ASN A 72 -19.41 10.26 -4.73
N ARG A 73 -19.28 11.12 -3.70
CA ARG A 73 -19.94 12.42 -3.68
C ARG A 73 -19.02 13.50 -4.26
N PRO A 74 -19.33 14.06 -5.45
CA PRO A 74 -18.57 15.17 -6.00
C PRO A 74 -18.62 16.36 -5.03
N GLY A 75 -17.49 17.03 -4.84
CA GLY A 75 -17.36 18.22 -3.99
C GLY A 75 -16.78 17.99 -2.59
N ARG A 76 -16.62 16.74 -2.13
CA ARG A 76 -15.72 16.45 -1.01
C ARG A 76 -14.34 16.16 -1.56
N ARG A 77 -13.47 17.17 -1.53
CA ARG A 77 -12.03 16.93 -1.71
C ARG A 77 -11.56 16.09 -0.52
N LEU A 78 -11.02 14.92 -0.82
CA LEU A 78 -10.10 14.26 0.07
C LEU A 78 -8.87 15.18 0.18
#